data_AF-A0A2M6YTJ1-F1
#
_entry.id   AF-A0A2M6YTJ1-F1
#
_cell.length_a   1.000
_cell.length_b   1.000
_cell.length_c   1.000
_cell.angle_alpha   90.00
_cell.angle_beta   90.00
_cell.angle_gamma   90.00
#
_symmetry.space_group_name_H-M   'P 1'
#
loop_
_entity.id
_entity.type
_entity.pdbx_description
1 polymer ?
#
loop_
_entity_poly.entity_id
_entity_poly.type
_entity_poly.pdbx_seq_one_letter_code
_entity_poly.pdbx_strand_id
1 'polypeptide(L)'
;MKTITENKKYKSKIMCKVCQQETWHIILNDTENNHSDEDGEIWENNKFFTLQCLGCENVCLLTQYICSENIDSNTGNLYVEENIYPIPYKNDREIIERIYYVPKIARTVYEETIKSLNSGMMILAAIGIRTTIEAIAIEEKIKVEGIKTKIKKWKI
;
A
#
# COMPACT_ATOMS: atom_id res chain seq x y z
N MET A 1 -19.15 -32.01 4.71
CA MET A 1 -17.76 -32.15 5.18
C MET A 1 -16.90 -32.56 4.00
N LYS A 2 -16.15 -31.63 3.39
CA LYS A 2 -15.12 -31.97 2.40
C LYS A 2 -13.79 -32.04 3.15
N THR A 3 -13.25 -33.24 3.17
CA THR A 3 -11.93 -33.65 3.63
C THR A 3 -10.86 -32.75 3.02
N ILE A 4 -10.14 -32.01 3.88
CA ILE A 4 -8.91 -31.32 3.51
C ILE A 4 -7.80 -32.36 3.65
N THR A 5 -7.42 -32.95 2.52
CA THR A 5 -6.26 -33.82 2.37
C THR A 5 -4.98 -33.07 2.70
N GLU A 6 -4.10 -33.75 3.42
CA GLU A 6 -2.77 -33.33 3.84
C GLU A 6 -1.93 -32.80 2.67
N ASN A 7 -1.49 -31.54 2.75
CA ASN A 7 -0.30 -31.06 2.04
C ASN A 7 0.22 -29.79 2.73
N LYS A 8 1.54 -29.70 2.89
CA LYS A 8 2.27 -28.76 3.76
C LYS A 8 1.71 -27.33 3.65
N LYS A 9 1.03 -26.86 4.70
CA LYS A 9 0.66 -25.46 4.82
C LYS A 9 1.91 -24.66 5.18
N TYR A 10 2.59 -24.13 4.16
CA TYR A 10 3.74 -23.26 4.33
C TYR A 10 3.36 -22.07 5.23
N LYS A 11 4.26 -21.69 6.12
CA LYS A 11 4.09 -20.53 7.00
C LYS A 11 4.99 -19.42 6.49
N SER A 12 4.40 -18.29 6.10
CA SER A 12 5.16 -17.06 5.80
C SER A 12 5.06 -16.12 6.99
N LYS A 13 6.16 -15.46 7.34
CA LYS A 13 6.15 -14.39 8.34
C LYS A 13 6.07 -13.07 7.59
N ILE A 14 4.89 -12.46 7.60
CA ILE A 14 4.61 -11.20 6.90
C ILE A 14 3.84 -10.24 7.82
N MET A 15 3.87 -8.95 7.48
CA MET A 15 3.13 -7.92 8.19
C MET A 15 1.61 -8.15 8.07
N CYS A 16 0.92 -8.31 9.19
CA CYS A 16 -0.54 -8.40 9.20
C CYS A 16 -1.15 -7.01 9.34
N LYS A 17 -2.09 -6.66 8.45
CA LYS A 17 -2.79 -5.37 8.49
C LYS A 17 -3.59 -5.17 9.79
N VAL A 18 -4.23 -6.21 10.31
CA VAL A 18 -5.06 -6.12 11.53
C VAL A 18 -4.20 -6.14 12.79
N CYS A 19 -3.20 -7.04 12.87
CA CYS A 19 -2.32 -7.09 14.04
C CYS A 19 -1.30 -5.94 14.09
N GLN A 20 -1.07 -5.24 12.96
CA GLN A 20 -0.08 -4.16 12.84
C GLN A 20 1.36 -4.59 13.21
N GLN A 21 1.65 -5.87 13.05
CA GLN A 21 2.95 -6.50 13.32
C GLN A 21 3.15 -7.70 12.41
N GLU A 22 4.41 -8.15 12.29
CA GLU A 22 4.72 -9.40 11.61
C GLU A 22 4.14 -10.59 12.36
N THR A 23 3.40 -11.42 11.64
CA THR A 23 2.79 -12.64 12.19
C THR A 23 2.96 -13.79 11.21
N TRP A 24 2.83 -15.01 11.72
CA TRP A 24 2.78 -16.19 10.88
C TRP A 24 1.43 -16.26 10.16
N HIS A 25 1.48 -16.45 8.85
CA HIS A 25 0.32 -16.67 8.02
C HIS A 25 0.36 -18.08 7.44
N ILE A 26 -0.83 -18.66 7.27
CA ILE A 26 -1.02 -19.96 6.66
C ILE A 26 -1.46 -19.77 5.22
N ILE A 27 -0.84 -20.48 4.26
CA ILE A 27 -1.32 -20.48 2.88
C ILE A 27 -2.64 -21.25 2.80
N LEU A 28 -3.69 -20.60 2.33
CA LEU A 28 -5.00 -21.18 2.06
C LEU A 28 -5.08 -21.76 0.65
N ASN A 29 -4.53 -21.05 -0.33
CA ASN A 29 -4.45 -21.46 -1.73
C ASN A 29 -3.31 -20.72 -2.44
N ASP A 30 -2.78 -21.32 -3.50
CA ASP A 30 -1.80 -20.71 -4.39
C ASP A 30 -2.13 -20.95 -5.87
N THR A 31 -1.58 -20.11 -6.75
CA THR A 31 -1.70 -20.25 -8.21
C THR A 31 -0.48 -19.63 -8.86
N GLU A 32 -0.01 -20.23 -9.95
CA GLU A 32 1.19 -19.82 -10.68
C GLU A 32 0.89 -19.72 -12.16
N ASN A 33 1.33 -18.63 -12.79
CA ASN A 33 1.28 -18.40 -14.22
C ASN A 33 2.70 -18.16 -14.74
N ASN A 34 3.06 -18.87 -15.80
CA ASN A 34 4.32 -18.71 -16.50
C ASN A 34 4.05 -18.27 -17.94
N HIS A 35 4.83 -17.33 -18.44
CA HIS A 35 4.83 -16.95 -19.83
C HIS A 35 6.26 -16.83 -20.33
N SER A 36 6.50 -17.23 -21.57
CA SER A 36 7.77 -17.05 -22.25
C SER A 36 7.54 -16.84 -23.75
N ASP A 37 8.49 -16.21 -24.41
CA ASP A 37 8.59 -16.24 -25.86
C ASP A 37 8.97 -17.64 -26.39
N GLU A 38 9.05 -17.79 -27.71
CA GLU A 38 9.37 -19.07 -28.35
C GLU A 38 10.79 -19.56 -28.02
N ASP A 39 11.74 -18.63 -27.89
CA ASP A 39 13.15 -18.91 -27.62
C ASP A 39 13.46 -19.05 -26.12
N GLY A 40 12.54 -18.62 -25.24
CA GLY A 40 12.68 -18.64 -23.78
C GLY A 40 13.62 -17.56 -23.23
N GLU A 41 14.03 -16.59 -24.05
CA GLU A 41 14.90 -15.49 -23.64
C GLU A 41 14.13 -14.45 -22.82
N ILE A 42 12.86 -14.20 -23.20
CA ILE A 42 11.96 -13.30 -22.49
C ILE A 42 10.93 -14.15 -21.76
N TRP A 43 10.90 -14.03 -20.44
CA TRP A 43 9.99 -14.82 -19.62
C TRP A 43 9.51 -14.05 -18.40
N GLU A 44 8.32 -14.44 -17.91
CA GLU A 44 7.76 -13.96 -16.65
C GLU A 44 7.13 -15.11 -15.86
N ASN A 45 7.16 -14.97 -14.54
CA ASN A 45 6.54 -15.85 -13.57
C ASN A 45 5.73 -15.00 -12.58
N ASN A 46 4.46 -15.35 -12.43
CA ASN A 46 3.51 -14.72 -11.52
C ASN A 46 2.98 -15.77 -10.55
N LYS A 47 3.18 -15.58 -9.24
CA LYS A 47 2.58 -16.42 -8.19
C LYS A 47 1.63 -15.62 -7.32
N PHE A 48 0.49 -16.22 -7.00
CA PHE A 48 -0.55 -15.64 -6.16
C PHE A 48 -0.81 -16.56 -4.98
N PHE A 49 -0.83 -16.02 -3.77
CA PHE A 49 -1.08 -16.76 -2.55
C PHE A 49 -2.19 -16.11 -1.74
N THR A 50 -3.25 -16.84 -1.45
CA THR A 50 -4.22 -16.42 -0.43
C THR A 50 -3.73 -16.89 0.93
N LEU A 51 -3.52 -15.96 1.85
CA LEU A 51 -2.92 -16.20 3.16
C LEU A 51 -3.90 -15.83 4.28
N GLN A 52 -3.84 -16.55 5.39
CA GLN A 52 -4.61 -16.23 6.60
C GLN A 52 -3.68 -16.04 7.80
N CYS A 53 -3.84 -14.93 8.52
CA CYS A 53 -3.08 -14.65 9.74
C CYS A 53 -3.44 -15.66 10.85
N LEU A 54 -2.44 -16.28 11.47
CA LEU A 54 -2.63 -17.20 12.59
C LEU A 54 -2.89 -16.49 13.93
N GLY A 55 -2.81 -15.16 13.98
CA GLY A 55 -3.07 -14.37 15.19
C GLY A 55 -4.48 -13.77 15.26
N CYS A 56 -5.02 -13.31 14.14
CA CYS A 56 -6.33 -12.63 14.08
C CYS A 56 -7.26 -13.14 12.97
N GLU A 57 -6.87 -14.21 12.27
CA GLU A 57 -7.65 -14.85 11.19
C GLU A 57 -7.92 -13.97 9.96
N ASN A 58 -7.35 -12.75 9.89
CA ASN A 58 -7.45 -11.88 8.73
C ASN A 58 -6.83 -12.52 7.47
N VAL A 59 -7.54 -12.43 6.35
CA VAL A 59 -7.09 -12.93 5.04
C VAL A 59 -6.42 -11.81 4.24
N CYS A 60 -5.33 -12.13 3.55
CA CYS A 60 -4.64 -11.25 2.61
C CYS A 60 -4.19 -12.02 1.35
N LEU A 61 -3.83 -11.28 0.30
CA LEU A 61 -3.25 -11.78 -0.94
C LEU A 61 -1.78 -11.39 -0.98
N LEU A 62 -0.88 -12.35 -1.21
CA LEU A 62 0.52 -12.10 -1.54
C LEU A 62 0.71 -12.41 -3.03
N THR A 63 1.33 -11.51 -3.77
CA THR A 63 1.74 -11.72 -5.16
C THR A 63 3.26 -11.71 -5.24
N GLN A 64 3.84 -12.66 -5.96
CA GLN A 64 5.25 -12.68 -6.32
C GLN A 64 5.36 -12.56 -7.84
N TYR A 65 6.20 -11.65 -8.31
CA TYR A 65 6.46 -11.43 -9.72
C TYR A 65 7.96 -11.46 -9.98
N ILE A 66 8.36 -12.08 -11.09
CA ILE A 66 9.74 -12.09 -11.56
C ILE A 66 9.75 -12.29 -13.08
N CYS A 67 10.55 -11.51 -13.78
CA CYS A 67 10.80 -11.65 -15.21
C CYS A 67 12.30 -11.64 -15.55
N SER A 68 12.62 -11.88 -16.82
CA SER A 68 13.98 -11.82 -17.38
C SER A 68 14.71 -10.50 -17.08
N GLU A 69 13.97 -9.40 -16.94
CA GLU A 69 14.51 -8.05 -16.68
C GLU A 69 14.61 -7.69 -15.18
N ASN A 70 14.10 -8.52 -14.26
CA ASN A 70 14.19 -8.28 -12.82
C ASN A 70 15.61 -8.55 -12.28
N ILE A 71 16.62 -7.86 -12.81
CA ILE A 71 18.02 -7.99 -12.43
C ILE A 71 18.39 -6.87 -11.47
N ASP A 72 18.93 -7.22 -10.31
CA ASP A 72 19.47 -6.26 -9.34
C ASP A 72 20.75 -5.63 -9.91
N SER A 73 20.78 -4.30 -10.01
CA SER A 73 21.87 -3.56 -10.65
C SER A 73 23.22 -3.67 -9.93
N ASN A 74 23.23 -4.05 -8.65
CA ASN A 74 24.44 -4.14 -7.84
C ASN A 74 25.02 -5.55 -7.86
N THR A 75 24.16 -6.57 -7.90
CA THR A 75 24.55 -7.99 -7.76
C THR A 75 24.48 -8.76 -9.08
N GLY A 76 23.75 -8.26 -10.07
CA GLY A 76 23.48 -8.96 -11.33
C GLY A 76 22.58 -10.19 -11.19
N ASN A 77 22.02 -10.43 -10.01
CA ASN A 77 21.12 -11.55 -9.75
C ASN A 77 19.67 -11.16 -10.03
N LEU A 78 18.87 -12.16 -10.40
CA LEU A 78 17.43 -11.98 -10.45
C LEU A 78 16.85 -11.74 -9.05
N TYR A 79 15.84 -10.88 -8.95
CA TYR A 79 15.08 -10.66 -7.72
C TYR A 79 13.59 -10.85 -7.95
N VAL A 80 12.88 -11.26 -6.90
CA VAL A 80 11.42 -11.44 -6.92
C VAL A 80 10.77 -10.21 -6.30
N GLU A 81 9.85 -9.59 -7.02
CA GLU A 81 8.98 -8.54 -6.51
C GLU A 81 7.84 -9.14 -5.70
N GLU A 82 7.68 -8.73 -4.44
CA GLU A 82 6.60 -9.21 -3.57
C GLU A 82 5.65 -8.07 -3.18
N ASN A 83 4.34 -8.28 -3.32
CA ASN A 83 3.32 -7.32 -2.89
C ASN A 83 2.22 -8.01 -2.05
N ILE A 84 1.79 -7.35 -0.97
CA ILE A 84 0.74 -7.85 -0.07
C ILE A 84 -0.48 -6.93 -0.16
N TYR A 85 -1.67 -7.52 -0.28
CA TYR A 85 -2.94 -6.82 -0.37
C TYR A 85 -3.96 -7.31 0.67
N PRO A 86 -4.70 -6.40 1.34
CA PRO A 86 -4.46 -4.96 1.34
C PRO A 86 -3.09 -4.63 1.94
N ILE A 87 -2.44 -3.59 1.44
CA ILE A 87 -1.09 -3.21 1.88
C ILE A 87 -1.14 -2.92 3.39
N PRO A 88 -0.31 -3.62 4.19
CA PRO A 88 -0.31 -3.45 5.63
C PRO A 88 0.51 -2.22 5.99
N TYR A 89 -0.12 -1.06 6.07
CA TYR A 89 0.54 0.15 6.57
C TYR A 89 0.65 0.08 8.08
N LYS A 90 1.89 0.20 8.57
CA LYS A 90 2.17 0.34 10.00
C LYS A 90 1.63 1.70 10.45
N ASN A 91 0.73 1.69 11.41
CA ASN A 91 0.05 2.89 11.94
C ASN A 91 -0.90 3.53 10.92
N ASP A 92 -1.87 2.77 10.39
CA ASP A 92 -3.06 3.36 9.77
C ASP A 92 -3.57 4.50 10.66
N ARG A 93 -3.63 5.71 10.11
CA ARG A 93 -4.10 6.87 10.86
C ARG A 93 -5.60 6.84 10.93
N GLU A 94 -6.12 7.01 12.13
CA GLU A 94 -7.54 7.20 12.33
C GLU A 94 -7.92 8.67 12.06
N ILE A 95 -9.17 8.86 11.68
CA ILE A 95 -9.78 10.19 11.61
C ILE A 95 -9.82 10.74 13.04
N ILE A 96 -9.43 12.02 13.23
CA ILE A 96 -9.53 12.66 14.54
C ILE A 96 -10.93 12.54 15.14
N GLU A 97 -10.99 12.40 16.47
CA GLU A 97 -12.25 12.46 17.19
C GLU A 97 -12.96 13.80 16.94
N ARG A 98 -14.30 13.75 16.99
CA ARG A 98 -15.16 14.94 16.83
C ARG A 98 -14.94 15.71 15.53
N ILE A 99 -14.58 15.01 14.45
CA ILE A 99 -14.43 15.56 13.10
C ILE A 99 -15.65 16.39 12.63
N TYR A 100 -16.83 16.15 13.21
CA TYR A 100 -18.04 16.89 12.92
C TYR A 100 -18.00 18.38 13.30
N TYR A 101 -17.03 18.83 14.12
CA TYR A 101 -16.78 20.25 14.37
C TYR A 101 -15.93 20.92 13.28
N VAL A 102 -15.21 20.14 12.46
CA VAL A 102 -14.40 20.67 11.37
C VAL A 102 -15.32 21.11 10.23
N PRO A 103 -15.11 22.29 9.61
CA PRO A 103 -15.91 22.74 8.46
C PRO A 103 -15.99 21.69 7.36
N LYS A 104 -17.15 21.57 6.71
CA LYS A 104 -17.45 20.47 5.78
C LYS A 104 -16.36 20.29 4.70
N ILE A 105 -15.88 21.37 4.11
CA ILE A 105 -14.85 21.33 3.06
C ILE A 105 -13.53 20.79 3.61
N ALA A 106 -13.06 21.34 4.74
CA ALA A 106 -11.83 20.88 5.39
C ALA A 106 -11.93 19.42 5.84
N ARG A 107 -13.10 19.01 6.34
CA ARG A 107 -13.38 17.61 6.72
C ARG A 107 -13.26 16.67 5.53
N THR A 108 -13.94 16.95 4.42
CA THR A 108 -13.91 16.09 3.24
C THR A 108 -12.48 15.90 2.74
N VAL A 109 -11.70 16.98 2.65
CA VAL A 109 -10.31 16.89 2.20
C VAL A 109 -9.44 16.12 3.19
N TYR A 110 -9.63 16.33 4.50
CA TYR A 110 -8.90 15.61 5.55
C TYR A 110 -9.16 14.10 5.51
N GLU A 111 -10.41 13.68 5.35
CA GLU A 111 -10.77 12.26 5.28
C GLU A 111 -10.11 11.57 4.08
N GLU A 112 -10.13 12.21 2.90
CA GLU A 112 -9.43 11.70 1.71
C GLU A 112 -7.90 11.71 1.88
N THR A 113 -7.37 12.68 2.62
CA THR A 113 -5.94 12.75 2.97
C THR A 113 -5.52 11.57 3.83
N ILE A 114 -6.33 11.21 4.85
CA ILE A 114 -6.08 10.06 5.71
C ILE A 114 -6.15 8.76 4.91
N LYS A 115 -7.16 8.59 4.05
CA LYS A 115 -7.23 7.42 3.15
C LYS A 115 -6.02 7.32 2.23
N SER A 116 -5.58 8.43 1.65
CA SER A 116 -4.41 8.48 0.77
C SER A 116 -3.14 8.09 1.53
N LEU A 117 -2.98 8.60 2.75
CA LEU A 117 -1.85 8.27 3.62
C LEU A 117 -1.85 6.78 4.00
N ASN A 118 -3.00 6.25 4.42
CA ASN A 118 -3.22 4.85 4.75
C ASN A 118 -3.25 3.93 3.51
N SER A 119 -3.12 4.48 2.30
CA SER A 119 -3.00 3.73 1.05
C SER A 119 -1.64 3.97 0.40
N GLY A 120 -0.68 4.57 1.12
CA GLY A 120 0.68 4.82 0.63
C GLY A 120 0.78 5.81 -0.52
N MET A 121 -0.31 6.51 -0.86
CA MET A 121 -0.37 7.47 -1.95
C MET A 121 0.23 8.81 -1.51
N MET A 122 1.56 8.84 -1.33
CA MET A 122 2.26 9.96 -0.66
C MET A 122 2.07 11.32 -1.33
N ILE A 123 2.00 11.36 -2.67
CA ILE A 123 1.77 12.60 -3.41
C ILE A 123 0.37 13.15 -3.14
N LEU A 124 -0.65 12.28 -3.20
CA LEU A 124 -2.03 12.66 -2.91
C LEU A 124 -2.21 13.05 -1.44
N ALA A 125 -1.56 12.32 -0.53
CA ALA A 125 -1.53 12.67 0.89
C ALA A 125 -0.89 14.06 1.11
N ALA A 126 0.23 14.37 0.45
CA ALA A 126 0.88 15.68 0.58
C ALA A 126 0.01 16.84 0.06
N ILE A 127 -0.64 16.65 -1.09
CA ILE A 127 -1.60 17.63 -1.63
C ILE A 127 -2.76 17.79 -0.66
N GLY A 128 -3.34 16.69 -0.18
CA GLY A 128 -4.47 16.69 0.75
C GLY A 128 -4.17 17.38 2.09
N ILE A 129 -2.99 17.15 2.69
CA ILE A 129 -2.56 17.84 3.92
C ILE A 129 -2.60 19.36 3.71
N ARG A 130 -2.00 19.82 2.61
CA ARG A 130 -1.96 21.24 2.31
C ARG A 130 -3.35 21.82 2.07
N THR A 131 -4.16 21.16 1.26
CA THR A 131 -5.53 21.60 0.96
C THR A 131 -6.40 21.61 2.22
N THR A 132 -6.20 20.68 3.15
CA THR A 132 -6.87 20.67 4.46
C THR A 132 -6.51 21.92 5.27
N ILE A 133 -5.23 22.26 5.36
CA ILE A 133 -4.75 23.47 6.08
C ILE A 133 -5.32 24.74 5.42
N GLU A 134 -5.28 24.82 4.09
CA GLU A 134 -5.81 25.97 3.34
C GLU A 134 -7.33 26.11 3.56
N ALA A 135 -8.09 25.01 3.56
CA ALA A 135 -9.52 25.02 3.81
C ALA A 135 -9.87 25.51 5.22
N ILE A 136 -9.14 25.08 6.25
CA ILE A 136 -9.32 25.57 7.63
C ILE A 136 -9.00 27.06 7.72
N ALA A 137 -7.89 27.48 7.12
CA ALA A 137 -7.48 28.88 7.18
C ALA A 137 -8.46 29.82 6.46
N ILE A 138 -9.07 29.38 5.36
CA ILE A 138 -10.13 30.13 4.68
C ILE A 138 -11.35 30.31 5.59
N GLU A 139 -11.80 29.25 6.28
CA GLU A 139 -12.92 29.34 7.22
C GLU A 139 -12.64 30.32 8.37
N GLU A 140 -11.43 30.21 8.96
CA GLU A 140 -10.99 31.06 10.07
C GLU A 140 -10.55 32.47 9.62
N LYS A 141 -10.70 32.79 8.32
CA LYS A 141 -10.29 34.07 7.71
C LYS A 141 -8.81 34.40 7.97
N ILE A 142 -7.98 33.38 8.13
CA ILE A 142 -6.53 33.50 8.27
C ILE A 142 -5.93 33.65 6.87
N LYS A 143 -5.14 34.71 6.68
CA LYS A 143 -4.43 34.93 5.43
C LYS A 143 -3.25 33.97 5.32
N VAL A 144 -3.40 32.91 4.52
CA VAL A 144 -2.28 32.04 4.15
C VAL A 144 -1.54 32.66 2.98
N GLU A 145 -0.31 33.12 3.20
CA GLU A 145 0.56 33.52 2.09
C GLU A 145 1.05 32.26 1.35
N GLY A 146 0.39 31.91 0.25
CA GLY A 146 0.72 30.74 -0.57
C GLY A 146 1.98 30.91 -1.44
N ILE A 147 2.26 29.86 -2.23
CA ILE A 147 3.40 29.69 -3.17
C ILE A 147 3.65 30.83 -4.19
N LYS A 148 2.77 31.84 -4.30
CA LYS A 148 2.93 32.96 -5.25
C LYS A 148 4.27 33.69 -5.11
N THR A 149 4.94 33.61 -3.96
CA THR A 149 6.25 34.22 -3.70
C THR A 149 7.46 33.37 -4.13
N LYS A 150 7.36 32.05 -4.35
CA LYS A 150 8.54 31.18 -4.60
C LYS A 150 8.79 30.82 -6.08
N ILE A 151 7.76 30.84 -6.94
CA ILE A 151 7.94 30.50 -8.37
C ILE A 151 8.75 31.58 -9.11
N LYS A 152 8.81 32.83 -8.61
CA LYS A 152 9.64 33.90 -9.18
C LYS A 152 11.15 33.64 -9.14
N LYS A 153 11.62 32.60 -8.44
CA LYS A 153 13.05 32.24 -8.35
C LYS A 153 13.49 31.10 -9.29
N TRP A 154 12.58 30.49 -10.05
CA TRP A 154 12.94 29.53 -11.08
C TRP A 154 12.94 30.24 -12.44
N LYS A 155 14.02 30.98 -12.70
CA LYS A 155 14.41 31.29 -14.08
C LYS A 155 15.17 30.07 -14.59
N ILE A 156 14.53 29.31 -15.47
CA ILE A 156 15.23 28.47 -16.45
C ILE A 156 15.73 29.41 -17.55
#